data_AF-A0A418VJ43-F1
#
_entry.id   AF-A0A418VJ43-F1
#
_cell.length_a   1.000
_cell.length_b   1.000
_cell.length_c   1.000
_cell.angle_alpha   90.00
_cell.angle_beta   90.00
_cell.angle_gamma   90.00
#
_symmetry.space_group_name_H-M   'P 1'
#
loop_
_entity.id
_entity.type
_entity.pdbx_description
1 polymer ?
#
loop_
_entity_poly.entity_id
_entity_poly.type
_entity_poly.pdbx_seq_one_letter_code
_entity_poly.pdbx_strand_id
1 'polypeptide(L)' 'MKTRQFTEDQIVKLLQEGKKGEKSVEDLCREFGCSTASYYTWKKKYGDTNVDEARRLLGQNGLA' A
#
# COMPACT_ATOMS: atom_id res chain seq x y z
N MET A 1 18.73 -0.38 -19.16
CA MET A 1 17.49 0.31 -18.72
C MET A 1 17.49 0.29 -17.20
N LYS A 2 17.50 1.45 -16.51
CA LYS A 2 17.49 1.48 -15.03
C LYS A 2 16.09 1.05 -14.57
N THR A 3 15.92 -0.23 -14.28
CA THR A 3 14.71 -0.76 -13.65
C THR A 3 14.61 -0.10 -12.28
N ARG A 4 13.72 0.89 -12.16
CA ARG A 4 13.39 1.53 -10.88
C ARG A 4 12.73 0.44 -10.03
N GLN A 5 13.52 -0.25 -9.22
CA GLN A 5 13.03 -1.34 -8.37
C GLN A 5 12.26 -0.70 -7.22
N PHE A 6 10.94 -0.79 -7.27
CA PHE A 6 10.10 -0.47 -6.12
C PHE A 6 10.35 -1.48 -5.02
N THR A 7 10.71 -1.01 -3.82
CA THR A 7 10.90 -1.88 -2.66
C THR A 7 9.56 -2.26 -2.05
N GLU A 8 9.53 -3.35 -1.30
CA GLU A 8 8.31 -3.83 -0.62
C GLU A 8 7.75 -2.79 0.35
N ASP A 9 8.59 -2.09 1.13
CA ASP A 9 8.15 -0.96 1.99
C ASP A 9 7.41 0.13 1.21
N GLN A 10 7.97 0.53 0.07
CA GLN A 10 7.39 1.58 -0.76
C GLN A 10 6.04 1.15 -1.34
N ILE A 11 5.93 -0.11 -1.78
CA ILE A 11 4.68 -0.69 -2.26
C ILE A 11 3.64 -0.75 -1.13
N VAL A 12 4.02 -1.20 0.06
CA VAL A 12 3.12 -1.29 1.21
C VAL A 12 2.61 0.09 1.64
N LYS A 13 3.47 1.11 1.69
CA LYS A 13 3.06 2.50 1.95
C LYS A 13 2.06 3.01 0.92
N LEU A 14 2.31 2.77 -0.37
CA LEU A 14 1.40 3.16 -1.45
C LEU A 14 0.01 2.51 -1.28
N LEU A 15 -0.02 1.21 -0.96
CA LEU A 15 -1.27 0.48 -0.72
C LEU A 15 -2.01 0.97 0.53
N GLN A 16 -1.29 1.38 1.58
CA GLN A 16 -1.87 1.96 2.78
C GLN A 16 -2.51 3.33 2.49
N GLU A 17 -1.82 4.22 1.78
CA GLU A 17 -2.38 5.52 1.36
C GLU A 17 -3.64 5.35 0.51
N GLY A 18 -3.62 4.41 -0.44
CA GLY A 18 -4.80 4.10 -1.24
C GLY A 18 -5.94 3.41 -0.45
N LYS A 19 -5.66 2.84 0.73
CA LYS A 19 -6.66 2.30 1.65
C LYS A 19 -7.29 3.38 2.54
N LYS A 20 -6.53 4.43 2.90
CA LYS A 20 -7.07 5.59 3.64
C LYS A 20 -8.12 6.34 2.82
N GLY A 21 -8.02 6.29 1.49
CA GLY A 21 -9.00 6.89 0.58
C GLY A 21 -8.86 8.42 0.45
N GLU A 22 -7.76 8.99 0.94
CA GLU A 22 -7.48 10.43 0.85
C GLU A 22 -7.12 10.87 -0.57
N LYS A 23 -6.55 9.96 -1.38
CA LYS A 23 -6.20 10.18 -2.78
C LYS A 23 -6.71 9.02 -3.65
N SER A 24 -7.11 9.35 -4.88
CA SER A 24 -7.42 8.33 -5.90
C SER A 24 -6.18 7.51 -6.26
N VAL A 25 -6.38 6.24 -6.60
CA VAL A 25 -5.30 5.33 -7.02
C VAL A 25 -4.51 5.90 -8.20
N GLU A 26 -5.17 6.61 -9.11
CA GLU A 26 -4.53 7.27 -10.25
C GLU A 26 -3.53 8.36 -9.81
N ASP A 27 -3.91 9.20 -8.84
CA ASP A 27 -3.05 10.25 -8.29
C ASP A 27 -1.85 9.66 -7.55
N LEU A 28 -2.11 8.65 -6.72
CA LEU A 28 -1.06 7.91 -6.01
C LEU A 28 -0.07 7.28 -6.98
N CYS A 29 -0.55 6.64 -8.04
CA CYS A 29 0.29 6.05 -9.08
C CYS A 29 1.11 7.11 -9.82
N ARG A 30 0.53 8.29 -10.08
CA ARG A 30 1.21 9.40 -10.76
C ARG A 30 2.31 10.02 -9.90
N GLU A 31 2.07 10.18 -8.61
CA GLU A 31 3.03 10.70 -7.62
C GLU A 31 4.17 9.70 -7.36
N PHE A 32 3.81 8.43 -7.21
CA PHE A 32 4.77 7.34 -6.95
C PHE A 32 5.54 6.90 -8.20
N GLY A 33 5.06 7.26 -9.39
CA GLY A 33 5.67 6.91 -10.68
C GLY A 33 5.45 5.45 -11.09
N CYS A 34 4.32 4.86 -10.68
CA CYS A 34 3.90 3.52 -11.10
C CYS A 34 2.61 3.57 -11.93
N SER A 35 2.24 2.44 -12.53
CA SER A 35 0.96 2.30 -13.21
C SER A 35 -0.11 1.77 -12.26
N THR A 36 -1.36 2.15 -12.48
CA THR A 36 -2.52 1.60 -11.75
C THR A 36 -2.58 0.08 -11.81
N ALA A 37 -2.21 -0.53 -12.95
CA ALA A 37 -2.08 -1.98 -13.08
C ALA A 37 -1.09 -2.61 -12.08
N SER A 38 0.06 -1.94 -11.84
CA SER A 38 1.05 -2.39 -10.86
C SER A 38 0.48 -2.29 -9.44
N TYR A 39 -0.24 -1.22 -9.13
CA TYR A 39 -0.92 -1.04 -7.84
C TYR A 39 -1.88 -2.20 -7.54
N TYR A 40 -2.76 -2.57 -8.47
CA TYR A 40 -3.69 -3.68 -8.26
C TYR A 40 -2.98 -5.04 -8.15
N THR A 41 -1.90 -5.23 -8.90
CA THR A 41 -1.05 -6.43 -8.79
C THR A 41 -0.44 -6.55 -7.41
N TRP A 42 0.10 -5.45 -6.88
CA TRP A 42 0.63 -5.37 -5.53
C TRP A 42 -0.46 -5.51 -4.47
N LYS A 43 -1.64 -4.94 -4.69
CA LYS A 43 -2.79 -5.08 -3.80
C LYS A 43 -3.20 -6.54 -3.66
N LYS A 44 -3.17 -7.31 -4.75
CA LYS A 44 -3.44 -8.76 -4.70
C LYS A 44 -2.35 -9.53 -3.94
N LYS A 45 -1.09 -9.07 -4.01
CA LYS A 45 0.07 -9.74 -3.41
C LYS A 45 0.29 -9.41 -1.93
N TYR A 46 0.14 -8.14 -1.56
CA TYR A 46 0.45 -7.57 -0.24
C TYR A 46 -0.79 -7.04 0.49
N GLY A 47 -1.90 -6.83 -0.21
CA GLY A 47 -3.12 -6.27 0.37
C GLY A 47 -3.84 -7.23 1.32
N ASP A 48 -3.68 -8.54 1.15
CA ASP A 48 -4.18 -9.55 2.09
C ASP A 48 -3.30 -9.63 3.35
N THR A 49 -1.97 -9.67 3.16
CA THR A 49 -0.98 -9.74 4.25
C THR A 49 -1.07 -8.57 5.23
N ASN A 50 -1.39 -7.36 4.75
CA ASN A 50 -1.41 -6.16 5.59
C ASN A 50 -2.77 -5.88 6.25
N VAL A 51 -3.87 -6.54 5.88
CA VAL A 51 -5.16 -6.37 6.58
C VAL A 51 -5.09 -6.98 7.99
N ASP A 52 -4.43 -8.12 8.13
CA ASP A 52 -4.18 -8.75 9.43
C ASP A 52 -3.08 -8.02 10.23
N GLU A 53 -2.00 -7.57 9.59
CA GLU A 53 -0.89 -6.93 10.31
C GLU A 53 -1.20 -5.48 10.72
N ALA A 54 -1.93 -4.71 9.89
CA ALA A 54 -2.38 -3.36 10.27
C ALA A 54 -3.41 -3.39 11.41
N ARG A 55 -4.24 -4.44 11.50
CA ARG A 55 -5.13 -4.66 12.65
C ARG A 55 -4.34 -5.01 13.92
N ARG A 56 -3.17 -5.64 13.78
CA ARG A 56 -2.29 -6.00 14.90
C ARG A 56 -1.40 -4.85 15.37
N LEU A 57 -0.99 -3.94 14.48
CA LEU A 57 -0.18 -2.75 14.79
C LEU A 57 -1.00 -1.57 15.31
N LEU A 58 -2.29 -1.45 14.92
CA LEU A 58 -3.21 -0.43 15.45
C LEU A 58 -4.09 -0.97 16.60
N GLY A 59 -3.84 -2.21 17.06
CA GLY A 59 -4.70 -2.94 17.99
C GLY A 59 -3.97 -3.55 19.19
N GLN A 60 -3.10 -2.79 19.85
CA GLN A 60 -2.70 -3.09 21.23
C GLN A 60 -2.66 -1.79 22.03
N ASN A 61 -3.78 -1.41 22.64
CA ASN A 61 -3.87 -0.88 24.01
C ASN A 61 -5.25 -0.24 24.25
N GLY A 62 -6.04 -0.86 25.12
CA GLY A 62 -7.38 -0.43 25.50
C GLY A 62 -8.02 -1.45 26.43
N LEU A 63 -7.30 -1.84 27.49
CA LEU A 63 -7.90 -2.42 28.70
C LEU A 63 -8.70 -1.32 29.40
N ALA A 64 -10.02 -1.38 29.28
CA ALA A 64 -11.00 -0.95 30.28
C ALA A 64 -12.35 -1.58 29.94
#